data_AF-A0A2D4IDS3-F1
#
_entry.id   AF-A0A2D4IDS3-F1
#
_cell.length_a   1.000
_cell.length_b   1.000
_cell.length_c   1.000
_cell.angle_alpha   90.00
_cell.angle_beta   90.00
_cell.angle_gamma   90.00
#
_symmetry.space_group_name_H-M   'P 1'
#
loop_
_entity.id
_entity.type
_entity.pdbx_description
1 polymer ?
#
loop_
_entity_poly.entity_id
_entity_poly.type
_entity_poly.pdbx_seq_one_letter_code
_entity_poly.pdbx_strand_id
1 'polypeptide(L)'
;FVGSYYLCKDMLNKQDCKYGDNCTFAYHQEEIDVWTEERKGTLNRDLLFDPLGGIKRGNLTIIKILKEHQGIFTFLCEICFDSKPRIISKGLKDSPAVCSNLAAKHSFYENKCLVHIVRSTSLKYSKIRQFQEHFQFDVCRHEVRYGCLREDSCHFAHSFIELKIWLLQQYSGMTHEDIVQESKKFWQQMEAHAGKANNNMASARTPISNTFDLQMKFVCGQCWRNGQVVEPDKDLKYCSAKAHHCWTKERRVLLVMSKAKKKWVSVRPLPSIRNFPQQYDLCIHAQNGRKCQYVGNCSFAHSPEEREMWTFMKENKILDMQQTYDMWLKKHNPGKPGEGTPLTSREGEKQIQMPTDYADMMGYHCWLCGKNSNSKKQWQQHIQSEKHKEKVFTSDNDSSCWNYRFPMGEFRLCERFQKTKGCPEGEKCNFAHGQDELTEWLDRREVMKQKLAKARKDMLLCPRDDDFGKYSFLLRDSI
;
A
#
# COMPACT_ATOMS: atom_id res chain seq x y z
N PHE A 1 -20.80 3.76 -1.79
CA PHE A 1 -22.16 4.28 -2.05
C PHE A 1 -22.16 5.74 -1.63
N VAL A 2 -22.62 6.65 -2.49
CA VAL A 2 -22.43 8.11 -2.33
C VAL A 2 -23.74 8.82 -1.95
N GLY A 3 -24.85 8.09 -1.77
CA GLY A 3 -26.16 8.66 -1.39
C GLY A 3 -26.40 8.63 0.11
N SER A 4 -27.38 9.39 0.62
CA SER A 4 -27.84 9.26 2.01
C SER A 4 -28.37 7.86 2.29
N TYR A 5 -28.24 7.38 3.53
CA TYR A 5 -28.91 6.16 3.96
C TYR A 5 -30.38 6.45 4.25
N TYR A 6 -31.26 5.52 3.89
CA TYR A 6 -32.70 5.67 4.06
C TYR A 6 -33.30 4.41 4.67
N LEU A 7 -34.41 4.59 5.39
CA LEU A 7 -35.17 3.47 5.94
C LEU A 7 -35.87 2.70 4.82
N CYS A 8 -35.94 1.39 5.01
CA CYS A 8 -36.66 0.49 4.13
C CYS A 8 -38.15 0.87 4.15
N LYS A 9 -38.72 1.06 2.97
CA LYS A 9 -40.11 1.50 2.82
C LYS A 9 -41.12 0.51 3.43
N ASP A 10 -40.83 -0.78 3.35
CA ASP A 10 -41.70 -1.82 3.92
C ASP A 10 -41.63 -1.76 5.46
N MET A 11 -40.43 -1.59 6.03
CA MET A 11 -40.23 -1.42 7.48
C MET A 11 -40.88 -0.15 8.01
N LEU A 12 -40.79 0.97 7.27
CA LEU A 12 -41.49 2.22 7.57
C LEU A 12 -43.01 2.04 7.64
N ASN A 13 -43.56 1.17 6.78
CA ASN A 13 -44.98 0.85 6.76
C ASN A 13 -45.36 -0.27 7.75
N LYS A 14 -44.45 -0.69 8.63
CA LYS A 14 -44.62 -1.80 9.59
C LYS A 14 -44.97 -3.13 8.92
N GLN A 15 -44.43 -3.36 7.72
CA GLN A 15 -44.53 -4.62 6.99
C GLN A 15 -43.20 -5.33 6.99
N ASP A 16 -43.23 -6.65 6.86
CA ASP A 16 -42.01 -7.44 6.70
C ASP A 16 -41.29 -7.06 5.41
N CYS A 17 -39.98 -6.88 5.50
CA CYS A 17 -39.18 -6.54 4.33
C CYS A 17 -39.18 -7.69 3.32
N LYS A 18 -39.67 -7.43 2.11
CA LYS A 18 -39.74 -8.43 1.03
C LYS A 18 -38.37 -8.93 0.55
N TYR A 19 -37.31 -8.19 0.87
CA TYR A 19 -35.95 -8.48 0.44
C TYR A 19 -35.11 -9.17 1.52
N GLY A 20 -35.59 -9.23 2.77
CA GLY A 20 -34.87 -9.82 3.91
C GLY A 20 -33.41 -9.35 3.97
N ASP A 21 -32.49 -10.29 4.16
CA ASP A 21 -31.05 -10.06 4.26
C ASP A 21 -30.42 -9.40 3.02
N ASN A 22 -31.11 -9.38 1.87
CA ASN A 22 -30.64 -8.73 0.66
C ASN A 22 -31.11 -7.26 0.53
N CYS A 23 -31.82 -6.74 1.53
CA CYS A 23 -32.26 -5.36 1.52
C CYS A 23 -31.07 -4.40 1.69
N THR A 24 -30.95 -3.43 0.79
CA THR A 24 -29.90 -2.40 0.85
C THR A 24 -30.31 -1.14 1.63
N PHE A 25 -31.49 -1.14 2.24
CA PHE A 25 -32.04 -0.03 3.02
C PHE A 25 -32.08 -0.41 4.51
N ALA A 26 -31.92 0.57 5.38
CA ALA A 26 -31.88 0.34 6.83
C ALA A 26 -33.25 -0.05 7.35
N TYR A 27 -33.32 -0.99 8.29
CA TYR A 27 -34.55 -1.42 8.91
C TYR A 27 -34.97 -0.47 10.03
N HIS A 28 -33.99 0.15 10.70
CA HIS A 28 -34.19 1.05 11.82
C HIS A 28 -33.27 2.28 11.75
N GLN A 29 -33.61 3.33 12.51
CA GLN A 29 -32.85 4.58 12.51
C GLN A 29 -31.42 4.37 13.03
N GLU A 30 -31.26 3.46 13.99
CA GLU A 30 -29.97 3.10 14.59
C GLU A 30 -29.02 2.49 13.54
N GLU A 31 -29.52 1.76 12.54
CA GLU A 31 -28.70 1.25 11.44
C GLU A 31 -28.22 2.38 10.53
N ILE A 32 -29.08 3.37 10.26
CA ILE A 32 -28.69 4.58 9.54
C ILE A 32 -27.60 5.31 10.30
N ASP A 33 -27.75 5.47 11.61
CA ASP A 33 -26.80 6.18 12.46
C ASP A 33 -25.44 5.44 12.49
N VAL A 34 -25.45 4.12 12.66
CA VAL A 34 -24.23 3.28 12.63
C VAL A 34 -23.54 3.36 11.27
N TRP A 35 -24.27 3.21 10.16
CA TRP A 35 -23.68 3.32 8.82
C TRP A 35 -23.17 4.72 8.53
N THR A 36 -23.85 5.75 9.04
CA THR A 36 -23.45 7.15 8.90
C THR A 36 -22.16 7.43 9.65
N GLU A 37 -22.03 6.95 10.88
CA GLU A 37 -20.79 7.09 11.66
C GLU A 37 -19.65 6.22 11.09
N GLU A 38 -19.95 5.04 10.55
CA GLU A 38 -18.97 4.23 9.80
C GLU A 38 -18.47 4.99 8.56
N ARG A 39 -19.37 5.60 7.80
CA ARG A 39 -19.05 6.41 6.62
C ARG A 39 -18.23 7.66 6.98
N LYS A 40 -18.56 8.32 8.10
CA LYS A 40 -17.79 9.46 8.63
C LYS A 40 -16.42 9.04 9.20
N GLY A 41 -16.16 7.74 9.34
CA GLY A 41 -14.95 7.19 9.95
C GLY A 41 -14.89 7.41 11.46
N THR A 42 -16.02 7.74 12.09
CA THR A 42 -16.16 7.96 13.54
C THR A 42 -16.53 6.68 14.29
N LEU A 43 -16.91 5.64 13.56
CA LEU A 43 -17.29 4.33 14.10
C LEU A 43 -16.68 3.21 13.23
N ASN A 44 -16.29 2.11 13.84
CA ASN A 44 -15.90 0.90 13.12
C ASN A 44 -16.80 -0.26 13.56
N ARG A 45 -17.55 -0.83 12.61
CA ARG A 45 -18.51 -1.90 12.90
C ARG A 45 -17.89 -3.19 13.42
N ASP A 46 -16.64 -3.48 13.08
CA ASP A 46 -15.93 -4.67 13.57
C ASP A 46 -15.69 -4.58 15.08
N LEU A 47 -15.82 -3.38 15.67
CA LEU A 47 -15.75 -3.14 17.11
C LEU A 47 -17.13 -3.17 17.81
N LEU A 48 -18.23 -3.15 17.07
CA LEU A 48 -19.61 -3.06 17.61
C LEU A 48 -20.23 -4.43 17.92
N PHE A 49 -20.06 -5.39 17.02
CA PHE A 49 -20.70 -6.70 17.15
C PHE A 49 -19.88 -7.70 17.97
N ASP A 50 -18.59 -7.42 18.11
CA ASP A 50 -17.68 -8.02 19.06
C ASP A 50 -16.37 -7.21 19.07
N PRO A 51 -16.08 -6.37 20.07
CA PRO A 51 -14.81 -5.62 20.10
C PRO A 51 -13.57 -6.53 20.06
N LEU A 52 -13.76 -7.86 20.21
CA LEU A 52 -12.75 -8.92 20.23
C LEU A 52 -13.01 -10.05 19.21
N GLY A 53 -13.95 -9.86 18.27
CA GLY A 53 -14.14 -10.68 17.06
C GLY A 53 -14.21 -12.20 17.25
N GLY A 54 -14.93 -12.72 18.24
CA GLY A 54 -15.11 -14.15 18.47
C GLY A 54 -13.79 -14.89 18.68
N ILE A 55 -12.70 -14.16 18.88
CA ILE A 55 -11.39 -14.72 19.18
C ILE A 55 -11.49 -15.17 20.63
N LYS A 56 -11.86 -16.44 20.83
CA LYS A 56 -11.57 -17.12 22.10
C LYS A 56 -10.15 -16.73 22.49
N ARG A 57 -9.96 -16.21 23.71
CA ARG A 57 -8.75 -15.58 24.28
C ARG A 57 -7.39 -16.28 24.02
N GLY A 58 -7.35 -17.44 23.35
CA GLY A 58 -6.15 -18.17 22.93
C GLY A 58 -5.91 -18.30 21.41
N ASN A 59 -6.62 -17.57 20.53
CA ASN A 59 -6.50 -17.76 19.07
C ASN A 59 -5.75 -16.67 18.30
N LEU A 60 -5.45 -15.50 18.86
CA LEU A 60 -4.69 -14.45 18.17
C LEU A 60 -3.20 -14.77 18.18
N THR A 61 -2.56 -14.80 17.02
CA THR A 61 -1.11 -15.04 16.90
C THR A 61 -0.50 -14.10 15.86
N ILE A 62 0.81 -13.86 15.96
CA ILE A 62 1.56 -13.05 14.97
C ILE A 62 1.38 -13.58 13.55
N ILE A 63 1.35 -14.91 13.38
CA ILE A 63 1.14 -15.54 12.08
C ILE A 63 -0.23 -15.14 11.49
N LYS A 64 -1.30 -15.13 12.29
CA LYS A 64 -2.63 -14.73 11.81
C LYS A 64 -2.66 -13.24 11.48
N ILE A 65 -2.08 -12.40 12.33
CA ILE A 65 -1.97 -10.95 12.09
C ILE A 65 -1.21 -10.68 10.79
N LEU A 66 -0.07 -11.34 10.55
CA LEU A 66 0.74 -11.17 9.34
C LEU A 66 0.06 -11.73 8.09
N LYS A 67 -0.75 -12.79 8.20
CA LYS A 67 -1.55 -13.28 7.06
C LYS A 67 -2.61 -12.26 6.64
N GLU A 68 -3.25 -11.61 7.61
CA GLU A 68 -4.32 -10.64 7.37
C GLU A 68 -3.81 -9.26 6.94
N HIS A 69 -2.78 -8.73 7.60
CA HIS A 69 -2.26 -7.37 7.38
C HIS A 69 -1.02 -7.32 6.47
N GLN A 70 -0.46 -8.49 6.11
CA GLN A 70 0.80 -8.64 5.38
C GLN A 70 1.97 -7.86 6.04
N GLY A 71 3.14 -7.81 5.40
CA GLY A 71 4.27 -7.02 5.90
C GLY A 71 5.12 -7.71 6.97
N ILE A 72 5.96 -6.92 7.65
CA ILE A 72 6.94 -7.42 8.63
C ILE A 72 7.03 -6.50 9.84
N PHE A 73 7.27 -7.06 11.02
CA PHE A 73 7.61 -6.31 12.22
C PHE A 73 9.12 -6.18 12.36
N THR A 74 9.60 -4.98 12.66
CA THR A 74 11.02 -4.71 12.89
C THR A 74 11.21 -3.54 13.84
N PHE A 75 12.43 -3.39 14.35
CA PHE A 75 12.81 -2.24 15.16
C PHE A 75 13.45 -1.15 14.30
N LEU A 76 13.02 0.09 14.53
CA LEU A 76 13.64 1.31 14.01
C LEU A 76 14.07 2.20 15.18
N CYS A 77 14.95 3.17 14.92
CA CYS A 77 15.31 4.18 15.91
C CYS A 77 14.13 5.13 16.13
N GLU A 78 13.62 5.17 17.35
CA GLU A 78 12.46 5.96 17.77
C GLU A 78 12.68 7.45 17.57
N ILE A 79 13.83 7.98 18.04
CA ILE A 79 14.17 9.40 17.89
C ILE A 79 14.17 9.82 16.41
N CYS A 80 14.69 8.97 15.51
CA CYS A 80 14.65 9.25 14.07
C CYS A 80 13.24 9.10 13.49
N PHE A 81 12.48 8.11 13.95
CA PHE A 81 11.13 7.86 13.46
C PHE A 81 10.16 8.99 13.82
N ASP A 82 10.35 9.57 15.01
CA ASP A 82 9.53 10.66 15.54
C ASP A 82 10.07 12.05 15.21
N SER A 83 11.28 12.14 14.63
CA SER A 83 11.82 13.40 14.14
C SER A 83 10.89 14.02 13.10
N LYS A 84 10.88 15.35 13.03
CA LYS A 84 10.14 16.10 12.01
C LYS A 84 11.17 16.83 11.13
N PRO A 85 11.26 16.53 9.82
CA PRO A 85 10.61 15.43 9.11
C PRO A 85 11.10 14.03 9.55
N ARG A 86 10.26 13.00 9.35
CA ARG A 86 10.53 11.60 9.77
C ARG A 86 11.74 11.04 9.04
N ILE A 87 12.62 10.35 9.77
CA ILE A 87 13.79 9.67 9.23
C ILE A 87 13.70 8.17 9.55
N ILE A 88 13.90 7.32 8.55
CA ILE A 88 13.97 5.87 8.76
C ILE A 88 15.42 5.51 9.04
N SER A 89 15.66 4.91 10.21
CA SER A 89 16.99 4.54 10.70
C SER A 89 16.93 3.22 11.49
N LYS A 90 17.93 2.36 11.29
CA LYS A 90 18.05 1.02 11.88
C LYS A 90 19.36 0.91 12.67
N GLY A 91 19.52 -0.14 13.49
CA GLY A 91 20.82 -0.47 14.05
C GLY A 91 21.83 -0.81 12.95
N LEU A 92 23.06 -0.29 13.05
CA LEU A 92 24.13 -0.60 12.10
C LEU A 92 24.52 -2.08 12.19
N LYS A 93 24.87 -2.72 11.06
CA LYS A 93 25.31 -4.12 11.05
C LYS A 93 26.61 -4.33 11.85
N ASP A 94 27.52 -3.36 11.77
CA ASP A 94 28.85 -3.44 12.39
C ASP A 94 28.89 -2.82 13.80
N SER A 95 27.88 -2.04 14.18
CA SER A 95 27.70 -1.47 15.52
C SER A 95 26.22 -1.36 15.86
N PRO A 96 25.56 -2.48 16.17
CA PRO A 96 24.11 -2.54 16.35
C PRO A 96 23.59 -1.71 17.52
N ALA A 97 24.48 -1.22 18.38
CA ALA A 97 24.20 -0.28 19.46
C ALA A 97 23.90 1.14 18.98
N VAL A 98 24.22 1.51 17.73
CA VAL A 98 24.03 2.87 17.21
C VAL A 98 23.13 2.86 15.98
N CYS A 99 22.23 3.84 15.90
CA CYS A 99 21.35 3.99 14.75
C CYS A 99 22.13 4.45 13.50
N SER A 100 21.61 4.12 12.33
CA SER A 100 22.21 4.39 11.02
C SER A 100 22.00 5.82 10.49
N ASN A 101 21.51 6.74 11.32
CA ASN A 101 21.37 8.13 10.94
C ASN A 101 22.75 8.81 10.89
N LEU A 102 23.11 9.32 9.72
CA LEU A 102 24.42 9.95 9.49
C LEU A 102 24.55 11.32 10.17
N ALA A 103 23.43 12.02 10.40
CA ALA A 103 23.42 13.36 10.98
C ALA A 103 23.48 13.35 12.52
N ALA A 104 22.97 12.31 13.16
CA ALA A 104 22.93 12.17 14.61
C ALA A 104 23.03 10.70 15.00
N LYS A 105 23.98 10.38 15.88
CA LYS A 105 24.21 9.02 16.38
C LYS A 105 23.42 8.81 17.67
N HIS A 106 22.35 8.03 17.60
CA HIS A 106 21.55 7.65 18.77
C HIS A 106 21.86 6.23 19.22
N SER A 107 21.80 6.00 20.54
CA SER A 107 21.77 4.67 21.13
C SER A 107 20.53 3.91 20.64
N PHE A 108 20.73 2.85 19.86
CA PHE A 108 19.64 2.13 19.21
C PHE A 108 18.86 1.26 20.20
N TYR A 109 19.53 0.58 21.12
CA TYR A 109 18.85 -0.34 22.05
C TYR A 109 17.93 0.37 23.05
N GLU A 110 18.34 1.55 23.50
CA GLU A 110 17.57 2.38 24.43
C GLU A 110 16.43 3.12 23.72
N ASN A 111 16.58 3.39 22.42
CA ASN A 111 15.65 4.21 21.65
C ASN A 111 15.14 3.48 20.41
N LYS A 112 14.67 2.24 20.58
CA LYS A 112 14.04 1.46 19.51
C LYS A 112 12.52 1.48 19.65
N CYS A 113 11.83 1.68 18.54
CA CYS A 113 10.38 1.52 18.46
C CYS A 113 10.03 0.32 17.56
N LEU A 114 8.96 -0.39 17.93
CA LEU A 114 8.39 -1.44 17.11
C LEU A 114 7.64 -0.82 15.93
N VAL A 115 7.93 -1.27 14.72
CA VAL A 115 7.31 -0.76 13.51
C VAL A 115 6.85 -1.91 12.62
N HIS A 116 5.61 -1.82 12.16
CA HIS A 116 5.08 -2.65 11.10
C HIS A 116 5.33 -2.01 9.74
N ILE A 117 5.91 -2.77 8.81
CA ILE A 117 6.24 -2.31 7.46
C ILE A 117 5.45 -3.11 6.45
N VAL A 118 4.58 -2.43 5.70
CA VAL A 118 3.84 -3.02 4.57
C VAL A 118 4.40 -2.48 3.27
N ARG A 119 4.73 -3.39 2.36
CA ARG A 119 5.10 -3.05 0.98
C ARG A 119 3.94 -3.40 0.06
N SER A 120 3.26 -2.38 -0.45
CA SER A 120 2.18 -2.52 -1.44
C SER A 120 2.52 -1.70 -2.68
N THR A 121 1.64 -0.81 -3.14
CA THR A 121 1.94 0.24 -4.14
C THR A 121 2.81 1.36 -3.55
N SER A 122 2.82 1.50 -2.23
CA SER A 122 3.67 2.41 -1.46
C SER A 122 4.24 1.71 -0.23
N LEU A 123 5.32 2.27 0.34
CA LEU A 123 5.89 1.81 1.60
C LEU A 123 5.18 2.48 2.76
N LYS A 124 4.52 1.70 3.61
CA LYS A 124 3.84 2.20 4.83
C LYS A 124 4.57 1.71 6.07
N TYR A 125 4.80 2.64 7.00
CA TYR A 125 5.42 2.38 8.29
C TYR A 125 4.44 2.79 9.39
N SER A 126 4.03 1.83 10.21
CA SER A 126 3.13 2.06 11.34
C SER A 126 3.88 1.77 12.64
N LYS A 127 4.08 2.81 13.47
CA LYS A 127 4.62 2.65 14.83
C LYS A 127 3.61 1.88 15.65
N ILE A 128 4.10 0.89 16.39
CA ILE A 128 3.32 0.09 17.33
C ILE A 128 3.84 0.47 18.71
N ARG A 129 3.06 1.25 19.46
CA ARG A 129 3.44 1.69 20.80
C ARG A 129 3.32 0.54 21.79
N GLN A 130 4.11 0.60 22.84
CA GLN A 130 4.00 -0.35 23.94
C GLN A 130 2.65 -0.17 24.63
N PHE A 131 1.91 -1.27 24.80
CA PHE A 131 0.65 -1.26 25.56
C PHE A 131 0.89 -0.76 26.99
N GLN A 132 -0.02 0.11 27.45
CA GLN A 132 -0.09 0.62 28.82
C GLN A 132 -1.47 0.29 29.39
N GLU A 133 -1.56 -0.03 30.68
CA GLU A 133 -2.82 -0.49 31.30
C GLU A 133 -3.98 0.52 31.20
N HIS A 134 -3.68 1.81 31.10
CA HIS A 134 -4.67 2.87 30.97
C HIS A 134 -5.11 3.15 29.52
N PHE A 135 -4.54 2.45 28.53
CA PHE A 135 -4.95 2.58 27.13
C PHE A 135 -6.29 1.90 26.86
N GLN A 136 -7.04 2.46 25.92
CA GLN A 136 -8.34 1.97 25.50
C GLN A 136 -8.19 1.08 24.27
N PHE A 137 -8.89 -0.06 24.25
CA PHE A 137 -8.92 -0.99 23.12
C PHE A 137 -9.87 -0.52 22.02
N ASP A 138 -9.60 0.67 21.49
CA ASP A 138 -10.32 1.24 20.36
C ASP A 138 -9.33 2.03 19.48
N VAL A 139 -9.68 2.23 18.21
CA VAL A 139 -8.89 3.00 17.26
C VAL A 139 -9.20 4.49 17.42
N CYS A 140 -8.15 5.30 17.43
CA CYS A 140 -8.22 6.75 17.53
C CYS A 140 -8.98 7.33 16.33
N ARG A 141 -10.20 7.81 16.58
CA ARG A 141 -11.05 8.48 15.58
C ARG A 141 -10.34 9.66 14.88
N HIS A 142 -9.48 10.37 15.61
CA HIS A 142 -8.70 11.49 15.07
C HIS A 142 -7.62 11.01 14.09
N GLU A 143 -6.95 9.90 14.39
CA GLU A 143 -5.94 9.32 13.51
C GLU A 143 -6.55 8.89 12.18
N VAL A 144 -7.70 8.20 12.23
CA VAL A 144 -8.42 7.72 11.05
C VAL A 144 -8.90 8.87 10.16
N ARG A 145 -9.34 9.98 10.76
CA ARG A 145 -9.99 11.08 10.02
C ARG A 145 -9.03 12.16 9.51
N TYR A 146 -8.01 12.53 10.29
CA TYR A 146 -7.09 13.63 9.93
C TYR A 146 -5.66 13.52 10.49
N GLY A 147 -5.33 12.43 11.17
CA GLY A 147 -4.05 12.25 11.86
C GLY A 147 -4.09 12.85 13.27
N CYS A 148 -3.77 12.04 14.27
CA CYS A 148 -3.85 12.41 15.68
C CYS A 148 -2.72 13.38 16.05
N LEU A 149 -3.09 14.55 16.58
CA LEU A 149 -2.12 15.54 17.06
C LEU A 149 -1.48 15.17 18.41
N ARG A 150 -2.10 14.25 19.18
CA ARG A 150 -1.60 13.80 20.49
C ARG A 150 -0.42 12.81 20.38
N GLU A 151 -0.23 12.18 19.22
CA GLU A 151 0.88 11.26 18.97
C GLU A 151 1.03 10.22 20.10
N ASP A 152 2.20 10.07 20.70
CA ASP A 152 2.43 9.06 21.74
C ASP A 152 1.61 9.28 23.01
N SER A 153 1.08 10.49 23.26
CA SER A 153 0.18 10.79 24.37
C SER A 153 -1.28 10.37 24.12
N CYS A 154 -1.60 9.76 22.98
CA CYS A 154 -2.95 9.28 22.69
C CYS A 154 -3.20 7.91 23.33
N HIS A 155 -4.30 7.75 24.08
CA HIS A 155 -4.65 6.49 24.74
C HIS A 155 -5.34 5.46 23.84
N PHE A 156 -5.59 5.79 22.57
CA PHE A 156 -6.26 4.93 21.58
C PHE A 156 -5.28 4.47 20.53
N ALA A 157 -5.49 3.29 19.94
CA ALA A 157 -4.63 2.76 18.89
C ALA A 157 -4.70 3.61 17.62
N HIS A 158 -3.58 3.90 16.98
CA HIS A 158 -3.46 4.67 15.75
C HIS A 158 -3.59 3.81 14.50
N SER A 159 -3.72 2.50 14.64
CA SER A 159 -4.04 1.60 13.54
C SER A 159 -4.68 0.31 14.05
N PHE A 160 -5.39 -0.39 13.16
CA PHE A 160 -5.93 -1.72 13.47
C PHE A 160 -4.83 -2.70 13.87
N ILE A 161 -3.67 -2.62 13.23
CA ILE A 161 -2.58 -3.52 13.58
C ILE A 161 -1.99 -3.18 14.95
N GLU A 162 -1.90 -1.91 15.33
CA GLU A 162 -1.50 -1.52 16.69
C GLU A 162 -2.49 -2.07 17.72
N LEU A 163 -3.80 -1.92 17.48
CA LEU A 163 -4.84 -2.46 18.36
C LEU A 163 -4.72 -3.98 18.52
N LYS A 164 -4.54 -4.72 17.41
CA LYS A 164 -4.36 -6.18 17.45
C LYS A 164 -3.10 -6.59 18.20
N ILE A 165 -2.03 -5.81 18.10
CA ILE A 165 -0.81 -6.09 18.87
C ILE A 165 -1.04 -5.81 20.35
N TRP A 166 -1.69 -4.71 20.75
CA TRP A 166 -1.99 -4.46 22.16
C TRP A 166 -2.82 -5.59 22.78
N LEU A 167 -3.84 -6.09 22.06
CA LEU A 167 -4.64 -7.24 22.49
C LEU A 167 -3.78 -8.50 22.63
N LEU A 168 -2.89 -8.76 21.66
CA LEU A 168 -1.96 -9.89 21.75
C LEU A 168 -1.05 -9.77 23.00
N GLN A 169 -0.48 -8.60 23.25
CA GLN A 169 0.37 -8.34 24.40
C GLN A 169 -0.39 -8.55 25.72
N GLN A 170 -1.63 -8.08 25.81
CA GLN A 170 -2.46 -8.24 27.00
C GLN A 170 -2.78 -9.72 27.29
N TYR A 171 -3.10 -10.51 26.26
CA TYR A 171 -3.53 -11.90 26.45
C TYR A 171 -2.40 -12.91 26.56
N SER A 172 -1.29 -12.71 25.84
CA SER A 172 -0.18 -13.68 25.80
C SER A 172 1.07 -13.20 26.55
N GLY A 173 1.10 -11.95 27.01
CA GLY A 173 2.28 -11.35 27.64
C GLY A 173 3.48 -11.19 26.67
N MET A 174 3.25 -11.27 25.36
CA MET A 174 4.33 -11.18 24.37
C MET A 174 5.00 -9.80 24.41
N THR A 175 6.33 -9.80 24.43
CA THR A 175 7.13 -8.57 24.33
C THR A 175 7.28 -8.14 22.87
N HIS A 176 7.71 -6.89 22.63
CA HIS A 176 8.05 -6.45 21.27
C HIS A 176 9.15 -7.31 20.64
N GLU A 177 10.07 -7.83 21.46
CA GLU A 177 11.13 -8.75 21.05
C GLU A 177 10.53 -10.05 20.50
N ASP A 178 9.60 -10.67 21.24
CA ASP A 178 8.93 -11.90 20.84
C ASP A 178 8.18 -11.71 19.51
N ILE A 179 7.51 -10.57 19.35
CA ILE A 179 6.75 -10.21 18.14
C ILE A 179 7.68 -10.16 16.92
N VAL A 180 8.83 -9.48 17.03
CA VAL A 180 9.80 -9.37 15.93
C VAL A 180 10.44 -10.73 15.63
N GLN A 181 10.75 -11.53 16.66
CA GLN A 181 11.29 -12.87 16.47
C GLN A 181 10.30 -13.78 15.76
N GLU A 182 9.05 -13.81 16.18
CA GLU A 182 8.00 -14.63 15.59
C GLU A 182 7.70 -14.18 14.14
N SER A 183 7.71 -12.87 13.89
CA SER A 183 7.60 -12.31 12.54
C SER A 183 8.74 -12.79 11.63
N LYS A 184 9.99 -12.80 12.11
CA LYS A 184 11.14 -13.29 11.35
C LYS A 184 11.03 -14.79 11.07
N LYS A 185 10.66 -15.60 12.07
CA LYS A 185 10.47 -17.06 11.91
C LYS A 185 9.41 -17.35 10.84
N PHE A 186 8.28 -16.66 10.88
CA PHE A 186 7.22 -16.82 9.88
C PHE A 186 7.72 -16.58 8.45
N TRP A 187 8.48 -15.50 8.22
CA TRP A 187 9.03 -15.19 6.90
C TRP A 187 10.13 -16.17 6.48
N GLN A 188 11.02 -16.58 7.40
CA GLN A 188 12.04 -17.60 7.13
C GLN A 188 11.43 -18.95 6.77
N GLN A 189 10.35 -19.35 7.45
CA GLN A 189 9.61 -20.58 7.13
C GLN A 189 8.94 -20.47 5.77
N MET A 190 8.30 -19.34 5.45
CA MET A 190 7.70 -19.10 4.13
C MET A 190 8.76 -19.18 3.02
N GLU A 191 9.94 -18.58 3.21
CA GLU A 191 11.07 -18.66 2.27
C GLU A 191 11.63 -20.08 2.15
N ALA A 192 11.76 -20.80 3.27
CA ALA A 192 12.22 -22.19 3.29
C ALA A 192 11.22 -23.17 2.66
N HIS A 193 9.91 -22.94 2.82
CA HIS A 193 8.86 -23.72 2.15
C HIS A 193 8.81 -23.43 0.65
N ALA A 194 9.06 -22.20 0.22
CA ALA A 194 9.26 -21.86 -1.19
C ALA A 194 10.53 -22.55 -1.77
N GLY A 195 11.60 -22.67 -0.96
CA GLY A 195 12.84 -23.35 -1.35
C GLY A 195 12.74 -24.89 -1.37
N LYS A 196 12.04 -25.50 -0.41
CA LYS A 196 11.88 -26.98 -0.31
C LYS A 196 10.83 -27.55 -1.27
N ALA A 197 9.83 -26.77 -1.67
CA ALA A 197 8.93 -27.14 -2.76
C ALA A 197 9.68 -27.36 -4.10
N ASN A 198 10.90 -26.83 -4.22
CA ASN A 198 11.76 -26.97 -5.40
C ASN A 198 12.61 -28.26 -5.42
N ASN A 199 12.72 -29.00 -4.29
CA ASN A 199 13.58 -30.21 -4.19
C ASN A 199 12.81 -31.54 -4.13
N ASN A 200 11.49 -31.54 -3.87
CA ASN A 200 10.70 -32.77 -3.72
C ASN A 200 9.74 -33.09 -4.90
N MET A 201 9.94 -32.48 -6.06
CA MET A 201 9.20 -32.80 -7.31
C MET A 201 10.08 -33.54 -8.32
N ALA A 202 10.88 -34.49 -7.84
CA ALA A 202 11.65 -35.41 -8.67
C ALA A 202 11.23 -36.87 -8.42
N SER A 203 9.93 -37.19 -8.48
CA SER A 203 9.46 -38.52 -8.91
C SER A 203 7.93 -38.55 -9.04
N ALA A 204 7.44 -38.34 -10.26
CA ALA A 204 6.19 -38.90 -10.80
C ALA A 204 6.08 -38.44 -12.26
N ARG A 205 6.57 -39.28 -13.18
CA ARG A 205 6.38 -39.08 -14.62
C ARG A 205 5.02 -39.64 -15.02
N THR A 206 4.17 -38.78 -15.61
CA THR A 206 3.28 -39.13 -16.72
C THR A 206 3.26 -37.94 -17.69
N PRO A 207 3.47 -38.17 -19.00
CA PRO A 207 3.69 -37.09 -19.97
C PRO A 207 2.37 -36.64 -20.60
N ILE A 208 2.08 -35.34 -20.56
CA ILE A 208 1.17 -34.72 -21.53
C ILE A 208 1.97 -33.65 -22.26
N SER A 209 2.17 -33.91 -23.54
CA SER A 209 2.82 -33.06 -24.52
C SER A 209 1.97 -31.82 -24.78
N ASN A 210 2.42 -30.66 -24.29
CA ASN A 210 2.26 -29.39 -25.00
C ASN A 210 3.63 -28.72 -25.02
N THR A 211 4.26 -28.72 -26.19
CA THR A 211 5.57 -28.12 -26.43
C THR A 211 5.48 -26.60 -26.25
N PHE A 212 5.91 -26.13 -25.08
CA PHE A 212 6.06 -24.71 -24.77
C PHE A 212 7.28 -24.13 -25.51
N ASP A 213 7.06 -23.61 -26.73
CA ASP A 213 8.10 -23.18 -27.68
C ASP A 213 8.14 -21.64 -27.87
N LEU A 214 8.23 -20.92 -26.74
CA LEU A 214 8.40 -19.48 -26.69
C LEU A 214 9.86 -19.14 -26.32
N GLN A 215 10.45 -18.15 -26.98
CA GLN A 215 11.69 -17.52 -26.51
C GLN A 215 11.38 -16.52 -25.40
N MET A 216 12.21 -16.47 -24.36
CA MET A 216 11.98 -15.64 -23.19
C MET A 216 13.21 -14.81 -22.82
N LYS A 217 13.00 -13.60 -22.30
CA LYS A 217 14.04 -12.84 -21.59
C LYS A 217 13.46 -11.79 -20.66
N PHE A 218 14.22 -11.45 -19.63
CA PHE A 218 13.94 -10.29 -18.79
C PHE A 218 14.61 -9.03 -19.35
N VAL A 219 13.86 -7.93 -19.37
CA VAL A 219 14.35 -6.61 -19.78
C VAL A 219 14.01 -5.55 -18.74
N CYS A 220 14.70 -4.41 -18.80
CA CYS A 220 14.35 -3.24 -18.00
C CYS A 220 12.99 -2.68 -18.43
N GLY A 221 12.04 -2.66 -17.50
CA GLY A 221 10.69 -2.15 -17.71
C GLY A 221 10.65 -0.64 -17.99
N GLN A 222 11.60 0.13 -17.47
CA GLN A 222 11.70 1.56 -17.76
C GLN A 222 12.15 1.81 -19.21
N CYS A 223 13.18 1.07 -19.66
CA CYS A 223 13.60 1.09 -21.07
C CYS A 223 12.50 0.59 -22.00
N TRP A 224 11.77 -0.46 -21.60
CA TRP A 224 10.69 -1.04 -22.41
C TRP A 224 9.54 -0.07 -22.65
N ARG A 225 9.13 0.72 -21.63
CA ARG A 225 8.13 1.79 -21.81
C ARG A 225 8.57 2.86 -22.80
N ASN A 226 9.89 3.08 -22.91
CA ASN A 226 10.50 3.99 -23.85
C ASN A 226 10.82 3.30 -25.21
N GLY A 227 10.32 2.08 -25.44
CA GLY A 227 10.50 1.35 -26.69
C GLY A 227 11.84 0.61 -26.84
N GLN A 228 12.63 0.52 -25.77
CA GLN A 228 13.97 -0.10 -25.80
C GLN A 228 13.97 -1.47 -25.12
N VAL A 229 14.59 -2.45 -25.77
CA VAL A 229 14.81 -3.81 -25.23
C VAL A 229 16.21 -3.85 -24.62
N VAL A 230 16.30 -3.63 -23.30
CA VAL A 230 17.58 -3.54 -22.59
C VAL A 230 17.67 -4.63 -21.52
N GLU A 231 18.70 -5.46 -21.64
CA GLU A 231 19.02 -6.58 -20.76
C GLU A 231 19.88 -6.12 -19.56
N PRO A 232 20.05 -6.94 -18.51
CA PRO A 232 20.87 -6.54 -17.37
C PRO A 232 22.35 -6.43 -17.73
N ASP A 233 23.10 -5.72 -16.90
CA ASP A 233 24.55 -5.82 -16.85
C ASP A 233 25.01 -7.20 -16.34
N LYS A 234 26.31 -7.46 -16.41
CA LYS A 234 26.90 -8.75 -16.01
C LYS A 234 26.66 -9.07 -14.53
N ASP A 235 26.53 -8.04 -13.69
CA ASP A 235 26.35 -8.17 -12.24
C ASP A 235 24.87 -8.24 -11.82
N LEU A 236 23.94 -8.18 -12.78
CA LEU A 236 22.48 -8.13 -12.57
C LEU A 236 22.02 -7.02 -11.61
N LYS A 237 22.80 -5.93 -11.50
CA LYS A 237 22.52 -4.79 -10.61
C LYS A 237 21.82 -3.67 -11.35
N TYR A 238 22.19 -3.42 -12.59
CA TYR A 238 21.60 -2.37 -13.42
C TYR A 238 21.22 -2.90 -14.80
N CYS A 239 20.40 -2.16 -15.53
CA CYS A 239 20.25 -2.38 -16.96
C CYS A 239 21.48 -1.86 -17.73
N SER A 240 21.78 -2.50 -18.86
CA SER A 240 22.89 -2.14 -19.77
C SER A 240 22.67 -0.85 -20.59
N ALA A 241 21.62 -0.08 -20.31
CA ALA A 241 21.38 1.20 -20.99
C ALA A 241 22.40 2.27 -20.57
N LYS A 242 22.60 3.28 -21.43
CA LYS A 242 23.42 4.47 -21.12
C LYS A 242 22.97 5.19 -19.83
N ALA A 243 21.67 5.23 -19.58
CA ALA A 243 21.09 5.66 -18.31
C ALA A 243 20.75 4.40 -17.50
N HIS A 244 21.63 4.04 -16.57
CA HIS A 244 21.49 2.83 -15.76
C HIS A 244 20.27 2.91 -14.84
N HIS A 245 19.43 1.88 -14.90
CA HIS A 245 18.29 1.69 -14.01
C HIS A 245 18.53 0.48 -13.12
N CYS A 246 18.15 0.56 -11.84
CA CYS A 246 18.26 -0.56 -10.92
C CYS A 246 17.50 -1.78 -11.43
N TRP A 247 18.16 -2.93 -11.40
CA TRP A 247 17.64 -4.22 -11.85
C TRP A 247 16.93 -4.96 -10.71
N THR A 248 15.67 -4.60 -10.44
CA THR A 248 14.85 -5.22 -9.39
C THR A 248 13.73 -6.09 -9.96
N LYS A 249 13.13 -6.96 -9.14
CA LYS A 249 12.06 -7.88 -9.56
C LYS A 249 10.83 -7.15 -10.13
N GLU A 250 10.55 -5.94 -9.66
CA GLU A 250 9.40 -5.11 -10.02
C GLU A 250 9.69 -4.20 -11.22
N ARG A 251 10.98 -3.97 -11.51
CA ARG A 251 11.44 -3.11 -12.61
C ARG A 251 11.83 -3.89 -13.85
N ARG A 252 11.82 -5.22 -13.79
CA ARG A 252 12.00 -6.08 -14.95
C ARG A 252 10.67 -6.50 -15.54
N VAL A 253 10.64 -6.68 -16.86
CA VAL A 253 9.48 -7.18 -17.59
C VAL A 253 9.90 -8.46 -18.29
N LEU A 254 9.09 -9.50 -18.17
CA LEU A 254 9.28 -10.73 -18.94
C LEU A 254 8.75 -10.49 -20.35
N LEU A 255 9.63 -10.61 -21.33
CA LEU A 255 9.25 -10.63 -22.74
C LEU A 255 9.23 -12.06 -23.24
N VAL A 256 8.20 -12.38 -24.01
CA VAL A 256 8.08 -13.65 -24.72
C VAL A 256 7.97 -13.40 -26.22
N MET A 257 8.45 -14.36 -27.00
CA MET A 257 8.35 -14.31 -28.45
C MET A 257 8.05 -15.71 -29.00
N SER A 258 6.98 -15.81 -29.77
CA SER A 258 6.64 -17.03 -30.51
C SER A 258 7.46 -17.14 -31.79
N LYS A 259 7.84 -18.37 -32.18
CA LYS A 259 8.55 -18.61 -33.45
C LYS A 259 7.75 -18.17 -34.68
N ALA A 260 6.41 -18.22 -34.58
CA ALA A 260 5.51 -17.81 -35.66
C ALA A 260 5.48 -16.30 -35.89
N LYS A 261 5.42 -15.47 -34.82
CA LYS A 261 5.27 -14.01 -34.96
C LYS A 261 6.56 -13.22 -34.86
N LYS A 262 7.64 -13.80 -34.31
CA LYS A 262 8.97 -13.16 -34.15
C LYS A 262 8.90 -11.72 -33.57
N LYS A 263 7.93 -11.47 -32.70
CA LYS A 263 7.70 -10.19 -32.04
C LYS A 263 7.73 -10.37 -30.52
N TRP A 264 8.52 -9.53 -29.85
CA TRP A 264 8.55 -9.50 -28.39
C TRP A 264 7.26 -8.90 -27.84
N VAL A 265 6.60 -9.64 -26.94
CA VAL A 265 5.41 -9.20 -26.23
C VAL A 265 5.67 -9.32 -24.73
N SER A 266 5.29 -8.29 -23.97
CA SER A 266 5.37 -8.35 -22.51
C SER A 266 4.30 -9.27 -21.95
N VAL A 267 4.70 -10.14 -21.03
CA VAL A 267 3.78 -10.95 -20.23
C VAL A 267 3.60 -10.32 -18.86
N ARG A 268 2.35 -10.17 -18.43
CA ARG A 268 2.02 -9.71 -17.08
C ARG A 268 2.02 -10.87 -16.08
N PRO A 269 2.17 -10.58 -14.77
CA PRO A 269 1.88 -11.56 -13.72
C PRO A 269 0.47 -12.13 -13.86
N LEU A 270 0.26 -13.34 -13.33
CA LEU A 270 -1.08 -13.92 -13.22
C LEU A 270 -2.02 -12.94 -12.47
N PRO A 271 -3.24 -12.70 -12.98
CA PRO A 271 -4.22 -11.87 -12.29
C PRO A 271 -4.51 -12.39 -10.88
N SER A 272 -4.55 -11.50 -9.89
CA SER A 272 -4.88 -11.85 -8.51
C SER A 272 -6.39 -12.12 -8.38
N ILE A 273 -6.81 -13.35 -8.67
CA ILE A 273 -8.21 -13.79 -8.62
C ILE A 273 -8.33 -14.88 -7.54
N ARG A 274 -9.39 -14.81 -6.71
CA ARG A 274 -9.65 -15.78 -5.62
C ARG A 274 -9.73 -17.23 -6.12
N ASN A 275 -10.17 -17.44 -7.37
CA ASN A 275 -10.22 -18.74 -8.06
C ASN A 275 -9.65 -18.59 -9.49
N PHE A 276 -8.74 -19.48 -9.90
CA PHE A 276 -8.21 -19.47 -11.27
C PHE A 276 -9.29 -19.92 -12.27
N PRO A 277 -9.52 -19.20 -13.38
CA PRO A 277 -10.53 -19.58 -14.37
C PRO A 277 -10.13 -20.89 -15.05
N GLN A 278 -11.10 -21.70 -15.51
CA GLN A 278 -10.81 -22.98 -16.19
C GLN A 278 -9.89 -22.78 -17.41
N GLN A 279 -10.12 -21.71 -18.18
CA GLN A 279 -9.32 -21.28 -19.31
C GLN A 279 -9.09 -19.76 -19.26
N TYR A 280 -7.99 -19.28 -19.85
CA TYR A 280 -7.74 -17.86 -20.03
C TYR A 280 -8.20 -17.43 -21.43
N ASP A 281 -9.06 -16.41 -21.50
CA ASP A 281 -9.55 -15.84 -22.75
C ASP A 281 -8.80 -14.55 -23.11
N LEU A 282 -8.83 -14.20 -24.40
CA LEU A 282 -8.22 -12.96 -24.90
C LEU A 282 -9.09 -11.75 -24.58
N CYS A 283 -8.45 -10.63 -24.26
CA CYS A 283 -9.12 -9.36 -24.03
C CYS A 283 -9.65 -8.82 -25.38
N ILE A 284 -10.95 -8.57 -25.46
CA ILE A 284 -11.62 -8.05 -26.67
C ILE A 284 -10.99 -6.73 -27.14
N HIS A 285 -10.61 -5.83 -26.22
CA HIS A 285 -9.94 -4.58 -26.57
C HIS A 285 -8.57 -4.81 -27.20
N ALA A 286 -7.76 -5.69 -26.61
CA ALA A 286 -6.44 -6.01 -27.13
C ALA A 286 -6.53 -6.75 -28.49
N GLN A 287 -7.52 -7.64 -28.64
CA GLN A 287 -7.79 -8.36 -29.89
C GLN A 287 -8.15 -7.39 -31.04
N ASN A 288 -8.88 -6.32 -30.73
CA ASN A 288 -9.26 -5.27 -31.69
C ASN A 288 -8.18 -4.18 -31.87
N GLY A 289 -6.95 -4.39 -31.36
CA GLY A 289 -5.86 -3.42 -31.46
C GLY A 289 -6.04 -2.14 -30.64
N ARG A 290 -7.03 -2.09 -29.75
CA ARG A 290 -7.30 -0.95 -28.86
C ARG A 290 -6.55 -1.10 -27.54
N LYS A 291 -6.14 0.00 -26.93
CA LYS A 291 -5.55 -0.01 -25.59
C LYS A 291 -6.60 -0.46 -24.58
N CYS A 292 -6.31 -1.51 -23.81
CA CYS A 292 -7.16 -1.95 -22.71
C CYS A 292 -7.22 -0.86 -21.63
N GLN A 293 -8.42 -0.43 -21.26
CA GLN A 293 -8.64 0.61 -20.25
C GLN A 293 -8.39 0.10 -18.81
N TYR A 294 -8.38 -1.22 -18.61
CA TYR A 294 -8.09 -1.87 -17.33
C TYR A 294 -6.57 -2.08 -17.15
N VAL A 295 -5.85 -1.00 -16.85
CA VAL A 295 -4.40 -1.04 -16.62
C VAL A 295 -4.10 -1.78 -15.31
N GLY A 296 -3.47 -2.94 -15.40
CA GLY A 296 -2.99 -3.71 -14.23
C GLY A 296 -4.00 -4.69 -13.61
N ASN A 297 -5.29 -4.57 -13.93
CA ASN A 297 -6.36 -5.42 -13.36
C ASN A 297 -7.15 -6.23 -14.39
N CYS A 298 -6.74 -6.24 -15.67
CA CYS A 298 -7.41 -7.04 -16.70
C CYS A 298 -7.16 -8.54 -16.47
N SER A 299 -8.22 -9.31 -16.22
CA SER A 299 -8.18 -10.78 -16.07
C SER A 299 -8.08 -11.54 -17.39
N PHE A 300 -8.17 -10.84 -18.52
CA PHE A 300 -8.05 -11.41 -19.87
C PHE A 300 -6.65 -11.17 -20.44
N ALA A 301 -6.14 -12.13 -21.22
CA ALA A 301 -4.83 -12.05 -21.84
C ALA A 301 -4.82 -11.02 -23.00
N HIS A 302 -3.78 -10.20 -23.08
CA HIS A 302 -3.59 -9.17 -24.09
C HIS A 302 -2.88 -9.69 -25.35
N SER A 303 -2.39 -10.93 -25.32
CA SER A 303 -1.87 -11.62 -26.49
C SER A 303 -2.04 -13.14 -26.38
N PRO A 304 -2.02 -13.87 -27.52
CA PRO A 304 -1.98 -15.33 -27.51
C PRO A 304 -0.79 -15.89 -26.73
N GLU A 305 0.36 -15.23 -26.81
CA GLU A 305 1.57 -15.63 -26.09
C GLU A 305 1.46 -15.40 -24.57
N GLU A 306 0.76 -14.34 -24.13
CA GLU A 306 0.44 -14.12 -22.71
C GLU A 306 -0.55 -15.17 -22.19
N ARG A 307 -1.56 -15.51 -23.00
CA ARG A 307 -2.52 -16.57 -22.67
C ARG A 307 -1.81 -17.91 -22.47
N GLU A 308 -0.93 -18.28 -23.40
CA GLU A 308 -0.13 -19.52 -23.31
C GLU A 308 0.73 -19.52 -22.05
N MET A 309 1.39 -18.41 -21.71
CA MET A 309 2.18 -18.29 -20.49
C MET A 309 1.34 -18.44 -19.23
N TRP A 310 0.18 -17.80 -19.15
CA TRP A 310 -0.71 -17.92 -18.00
C TRP A 310 -1.27 -19.33 -17.84
N THR A 311 -1.65 -19.98 -18.94
CA THR A 311 -2.09 -21.39 -18.92
C THR A 311 -0.96 -22.29 -18.41
N PHE A 312 0.26 -22.12 -18.92
CA PHE A 312 1.42 -22.89 -18.46
C PHE A 312 1.74 -22.68 -16.98
N MET A 313 1.73 -21.43 -16.52
CA MET A 313 1.95 -21.07 -15.12
C MET A 313 0.87 -21.70 -14.22
N LYS A 314 -0.40 -21.69 -14.64
CA LYS A 314 -1.50 -22.33 -13.93
C LYS A 314 -1.35 -23.86 -13.87
N GLU A 315 -1.12 -24.51 -15.00
CA GLU A 315 -0.99 -25.98 -15.11
C GLU A 315 0.17 -26.52 -14.27
N ASN A 316 1.28 -25.77 -14.22
CA ASN A 316 2.46 -26.14 -13.43
C ASN A 316 2.43 -25.57 -11.99
N LYS A 317 1.35 -24.90 -11.59
CA LYS A 317 1.18 -24.25 -10.27
C LYS A 317 2.30 -23.26 -9.92
N ILE A 318 2.81 -22.56 -10.92
CA ILE A 318 3.89 -21.56 -10.79
C ILE A 318 3.26 -20.17 -10.73
N LEU A 319 3.46 -19.47 -9.61
CA LEU A 319 2.98 -18.10 -9.43
C LEU A 319 4.08 -17.07 -9.70
N ASP A 320 5.36 -17.45 -9.58
CA ASP A 320 6.50 -16.57 -9.81
C ASP A 320 7.00 -16.66 -11.25
N MET A 321 6.99 -15.53 -11.95
CA MET A 321 7.52 -15.43 -13.31
C MET A 321 9.03 -15.74 -13.39
N GLN A 322 9.79 -15.53 -12.31
CA GLN A 322 11.21 -15.92 -12.27
C GLN A 322 11.36 -17.43 -12.38
N GLN A 323 10.56 -18.17 -11.62
CA GLN A 323 10.60 -19.63 -11.60
C GLN A 323 10.26 -20.21 -12.98
N THR A 324 9.29 -19.61 -13.68
CA THR A 324 8.96 -19.96 -15.07
C THR A 324 10.15 -19.77 -16.01
N TYR A 325 10.85 -18.63 -15.89
CA TYR A 325 12.02 -18.31 -16.71
C TYR A 325 13.21 -19.24 -16.40
N ASP A 326 13.50 -19.52 -15.14
CA ASP A 326 14.60 -20.39 -14.73
C ASP A 326 14.37 -21.84 -15.20
N MET A 327 13.12 -22.31 -15.16
CA MET A 327 12.74 -23.61 -15.68
C MET A 327 12.87 -23.68 -17.21
N TRP A 328 12.49 -22.61 -17.91
CA TRP A 328 12.72 -22.47 -19.35
C TRP A 328 14.22 -22.50 -19.68
N LEU A 329 15.04 -21.76 -18.92
CA LEU A 329 16.49 -21.69 -19.12
C LEU A 329 17.16 -23.08 -18.94
N LYS A 330 16.76 -23.84 -17.91
CA LYS A 330 17.24 -25.22 -17.69
C LYS A 330 16.85 -26.16 -18.83
N LYS A 331 15.66 -26.01 -19.39
CA LYS A 331 15.16 -26.83 -20.50
C LYS A 331 15.83 -26.49 -21.84
N HIS A 332 16.12 -25.21 -22.07
CA HIS A 332 16.65 -24.70 -23.33
C HIS A 332 18.19 -24.58 -23.36
N ASN A 333 18.86 -24.77 -22.21
CA ASN A 333 20.31 -24.69 -22.06
C ASN A 333 20.85 -25.78 -21.08
N PRO A 334 20.81 -27.09 -21.44
CA PRO A 334 21.05 -28.18 -20.49
C PRO A 334 22.52 -28.40 -20.06
N GLY A 335 23.46 -27.50 -20.39
CA GLY A 335 24.90 -27.82 -20.31
C GLY A 335 25.89 -26.66 -20.17
N LYS A 336 25.79 -25.86 -19.09
CA LYS A 336 26.98 -25.17 -18.54
C LYS A 336 27.05 -25.33 -17.02
N PRO A 337 27.81 -26.33 -16.52
CA PRO A 337 28.27 -26.37 -15.13
C PRO A 337 29.24 -25.21 -14.87
N GLY A 338 29.31 -24.75 -13.63
CA GLY A 338 30.16 -23.63 -13.23
C GLY A 338 31.65 -23.91 -13.44
N GLU A 339 32.36 -22.91 -13.96
CA GLU A 339 33.79 -22.75 -13.76
C GLU A 339 33.98 -21.72 -12.64
N GLY A 340 34.24 -22.23 -11.44
CA GLY A 340 35.16 -21.57 -10.54
C GLY A 340 36.57 -21.84 -11.06
N THR A 341 37.33 -20.78 -11.33
CA THR A 341 38.78 -20.89 -11.44
C THR A 341 39.38 -20.31 -10.15
N PRO A 342 40.31 -21.01 -9.47
CA PRO A 342 40.81 -20.62 -8.16
C PRO A 342 41.77 -19.43 -8.31
N LEU A 343 41.52 -18.36 -7.56
CA LEU A 343 42.49 -17.28 -7.37
C LEU A 343 42.90 -17.23 -5.91
N THR A 344 44.20 -17.34 -5.75
CA THR A 344 45.00 -17.29 -4.54
C THR A 344 44.69 -16.08 -3.68
N SER A 345 44.74 -16.28 -2.37
CA SER A 345 44.75 -15.24 -1.35
C SER A 345 45.88 -14.23 -1.63
N ARG A 346 45.53 -13.05 -2.13
CA ARG A 346 46.34 -11.84 -1.94
C ARG A 346 45.62 -10.99 -0.90
N GLU A 347 46.27 -10.86 0.24
CA GLU A 347 45.91 -9.92 1.28
C GLU A 347 45.87 -8.50 0.70
N GLY A 348 44.83 -7.74 1.07
CA GLY A 348 44.88 -6.28 1.04
C GLY A 348 44.25 -5.55 -0.14
N GLU A 349 42.98 -5.81 -0.49
CA GLU A 349 42.13 -4.78 -1.13
C GLU A 349 40.74 -4.79 -0.49
N LYS A 350 40.50 -3.82 0.39
CA LYS A 350 39.19 -3.59 1.00
C LYS A 350 38.19 -3.31 -0.13
N GLN A 351 37.22 -4.21 -0.29
CA GLN A 351 36.02 -4.01 -1.09
C GLN A 351 35.43 -2.64 -0.79
N ILE A 352 35.53 -1.71 -1.75
CA ILE A 352 34.89 -0.41 -1.63
C ILE A 352 33.37 -0.64 -1.80
N GLN A 353 32.65 -0.65 -0.69
CA GLN A 353 31.20 -0.66 -0.65
C GLN A 353 30.66 0.69 -1.13
N MET A 354 29.73 0.68 -2.09
CA MET A 354 29.17 1.90 -2.66
C MET A 354 27.96 2.41 -1.84
N PRO A 355 27.80 3.73 -1.60
CA PRO A 355 26.76 4.31 -0.73
C PRO A 355 25.30 4.05 -1.14
N THR A 356 25.02 3.63 -2.37
CA THR A 356 23.64 3.46 -2.87
C THR A 356 22.97 2.16 -2.45
N ASP A 357 23.71 1.15 -2.00
CA ASP A 357 23.11 -0.07 -1.42
C ASP A 357 22.50 0.21 -0.02
N TYR A 358 22.77 1.39 0.56
CA TYR A 358 22.11 1.94 1.74
C TYR A 358 20.87 2.81 1.43
N ALA A 359 20.64 3.17 0.16
CA ALA A 359 19.67 4.21 -0.20
C ALA A 359 18.19 3.82 -0.01
N ASP A 360 17.86 2.52 0.03
CA ASP A 360 16.48 2.05 0.25
C ASP A 360 16.05 2.10 1.72
N MET A 361 16.95 2.41 2.65
CA MET A 361 16.67 2.36 4.09
C MET A 361 17.13 3.58 4.89
N MET A 362 17.72 4.59 4.25
CA MET A 362 18.29 5.76 4.93
C MET A 362 17.77 7.06 4.30
N GLY A 363 17.15 7.92 5.12
CA GLY A 363 16.72 9.25 4.69
C GLY A 363 15.33 9.65 5.18
N TYR A 364 14.88 10.83 4.73
CA TYR A 364 13.57 11.36 5.04
C TYR A 364 12.47 10.48 4.45
N HIS A 365 11.39 10.28 5.19
CA HIS A 365 10.26 9.47 4.74
C HIS A 365 8.95 10.25 4.87
N CYS A 366 8.19 10.27 3.77
CA CYS A 366 6.86 10.86 3.75
C CYS A 366 5.82 9.76 3.95
N TRP A 367 5.15 9.78 5.10
CA TRP A 367 4.13 8.78 5.44
C TRP A 367 2.85 8.92 4.59
N LEU A 368 2.53 10.12 4.08
CA LEU A 368 1.40 10.33 3.14
C LEU A 368 1.66 9.67 1.78
N CYS A 369 2.88 9.82 1.26
CA CYS A 369 3.21 9.34 -0.08
C CYS A 369 3.85 7.95 -0.08
N GLY A 370 4.32 7.47 1.07
CA GLY A 370 5.13 6.26 1.22
C GLY A 370 6.45 6.34 0.43
N LYS A 371 7.03 7.54 0.30
CA LYS A 371 8.25 7.83 -0.47
C LYS A 371 9.42 8.13 0.45
N ASN A 372 10.58 7.60 0.10
CA ASN A 372 11.84 7.87 0.77
C ASN A 372 12.66 8.88 -0.04
N SER A 373 13.31 9.80 0.66
CA SER A 373 14.20 10.82 0.10
C SER A 373 15.55 10.75 0.80
N ASN A 374 16.59 10.49 0.04
CA ASN A 374 17.95 10.29 0.57
C ASN A 374 18.72 11.60 0.81
N SER A 375 18.14 12.74 0.44
CA SER A 375 18.77 14.06 0.61
C SER A 375 17.74 15.13 0.97
N LYS A 376 18.21 16.19 1.63
CA LYS A 376 17.38 17.37 1.94
C LYS A 376 16.81 18.01 0.67
N LYS A 377 17.59 18.04 -0.42
CA LYS A 377 17.13 18.58 -1.71
C LYS A 377 15.98 17.76 -2.30
N GLN A 378 16.10 16.44 -2.31
CA GLN A 378 15.03 15.54 -2.79
C GLN A 378 13.78 15.66 -1.92
N TRP A 379 13.95 15.77 -0.59
CA TRP A 379 12.84 15.99 0.34
C TRP A 379 12.08 17.29 0.03
N GLN A 380 12.81 18.40 -0.14
CA GLN A 380 12.20 19.69 -0.48
C GLN A 380 11.45 19.65 -1.81
N GLN A 381 12.03 19.04 -2.85
CA GLN A 381 11.35 18.85 -4.13
C GLN A 381 10.10 17.97 -4.01
N HIS A 382 10.13 16.97 -3.13
CA HIS A 382 8.98 16.10 -2.90
C HIS A 382 7.81 16.85 -2.24
N ILE A 383 8.04 17.57 -1.13
CA ILE A 383 6.98 18.24 -0.38
C ILE A 383 6.40 19.45 -1.12
N GLN A 384 7.16 20.05 -2.06
CA GLN A 384 6.69 21.14 -2.92
C GLN A 384 5.91 20.64 -4.15
N SER A 385 5.88 19.33 -4.41
CA SER A 385 5.18 18.80 -5.60
C SER A 385 3.66 18.89 -5.43
N GLU A 386 2.97 19.31 -6.49
CA GLU A 386 1.49 19.38 -6.51
C GLU A 386 0.82 18.06 -6.15
N LYS A 387 1.37 16.93 -6.62
CA LYS A 387 0.87 15.58 -6.28
C LYS A 387 0.94 15.28 -4.79
N HIS A 388 1.93 15.81 -4.08
CA HIS A 388 2.04 15.66 -2.63
C HIS A 388 1.06 16.59 -1.91
N LYS A 389 1.00 17.86 -2.31
CA LYS A 389 0.05 18.84 -1.75
C LYS A 389 -1.40 18.34 -1.86
N GLU A 390 -1.78 17.76 -2.99
CA GLU A 390 -3.11 17.19 -3.18
C GLU A 390 -3.38 16.07 -2.16
N LYS A 391 -2.42 15.16 -1.94
CA LYS A 391 -2.51 14.06 -0.96
C LYS A 391 -2.59 14.49 0.50
N VAL A 392 -2.21 15.73 0.83
CA VAL A 392 -2.43 16.27 2.20
C VAL A 392 -3.92 16.40 2.49
N PHE A 393 -4.72 16.72 1.47
CA PHE A 393 -6.16 16.97 1.61
C PHE A 393 -7.00 15.78 1.14
N THR A 394 -6.49 14.96 0.22
CA THR A 394 -7.16 13.75 -0.29
C THR A 394 -6.61 12.50 0.38
N SER A 395 -7.42 11.83 1.21
CA SER A 395 -7.12 10.48 1.69
C SER A 395 -7.72 9.45 0.73
N ASP A 396 -7.11 8.26 0.61
CA ASP A 396 -7.64 7.16 -0.22
C ASP A 396 -9.06 6.71 0.22
N ASN A 397 -9.50 7.07 1.43
CA ASN A 397 -10.79 6.70 2.00
C ASN A 397 -11.83 7.85 2.01
N ASP A 398 -11.41 9.10 1.75
CA ASP A 398 -12.26 10.29 1.88
C ASP A 398 -13.25 10.49 0.73
N SER A 399 -13.06 9.81 -0.40
CA SER A 399 -13.82 10.09 -1.62
C SER A 399 -15.31 9.72 -1.51
N SER A 400 -15.74 9.08 -0.42
CA SER A 400 -17.11 8.61 -0.21
C SER A 400 -17.80 9.16 1.06
N CYS A 401 -17.19 10.10 1.79
CA CYS A 401 -17.73 10.57 3.09
C CYS A 401 -18.53 11.89 3.05
N TRP A 402 -18.48 12.63 1.94
CA TRP A 402 -19.20 13.89 1.74
C TRP A 402 -20.34 13.69 0.74
N ASN A 403 -21.56 14.07 1.11
CA ASN A 403 -22.76 13.88 0.29
C ASN A 403 -23.08 15.10 -0.59
N TYR A 404 -22.58 16.27 -0.20
CA TYR A 404 -22.77 17.52 -0.90
C TYR A 404 -21.55 17.90 -1.73
N ARG A 405 -21.76 18.82 -2.65
CA ARG A 405 -20.72 19.34 -3.54
C ARG A 405 -19.60 20.03 -2.76
N PHE A 406 -18.45 20.18 -3.41
CA PHE A 406 -17.32 20.90 -2.83
C PHE A 406 -17.69 22.36 -2.58
N PRO A 407 -17.34 22.95 -1.41
CA PRO A 407 -17.49 24.39 -1.20
C PRO A 407 -16.72 25.16 -2.29
N MET A 408 -17.32 26.17 -2.90
CA MET A 408 -16.67 26.96 -3.98
C MET A 408 -16.47 28.43 -3.60
N GLY A 409 -16.90 28.83 -2.40
CA GLY A 409 -16.86 30.22 -1.95
C GLY A 409 -17.11 30.35 -0.46
N GLU A 410 -18.15 31.08 -0.10
CA GLU A 410 -18.45 31.47 1.28
C GLU A 410 -19.28 30.41 2.02
N PHE A 411 -19.00 30.26 3.31
CA PHE A 411 -19.74 29.38 4.21
C PHE A 411 -21.02 30.05 4.71
N ARG A 412 -21.94 30.35 3.78
CA ARG A 412 -23.27 30.89 4.08
C ARG A 412 -24.31 30.37 3.08
N LEU A 413 -25.58 30.54 3.43
CA LEU A 413 -26.70 30.08 2.60
C LEU A 413 -26.91 30.96 1.36
N CYS A 414 -27.29 30.33 0.26
CA CYS A 414 -27.68 31.00 -0.98
C CYS A 414 -29.08 31.59 -0.84
N GLU A 415 -29.19 32.91 -0.67
CA GLU A 415 -30.50 33.58 -0.53
C GLU A 415 -31.44 33.32 -1.71
N ARG A 416 -30.90 33.24 -2.93
CA ARG A 416 -31.70 32.97 -4.13
C ARG A 416 -32.30 31.57 -4.05
N PHE A 417 -31.49 30.56 -3.77
CA PHE A 417 -31.98 29.19 -3.61
C PHE A 417 -32.98 29.07 -2.46
N GLN A 418 -32.76 29.80 -1.35
CA GLN A 418 -33.72 29.82 -0.24
C GLN A 418 -35.09 30.36 -0.66
N LYS A 419 -35.13 31.39 -1.50
CA LYS A 419 -36.36 32.07 -1.94
C LYS A 419 -37.07 31.34 -3.09
N THR A 420 -36.33 30.91 -4.11
CA THR A 420 -36.92 30.39 -5.37
C THR A 420 -36.82 28.87 -5.51
N LYS A 421 -36.13 28.19 -4.59
CA LYS A 421 -35.73 26.77 -4.70
C LYS A 421 -35.02 26.43 -6.02
N GLY A 422 -34.47 27.44 -6.70
CA GLY A 422 -33.74 27.32 -7.95
C GLY A 422 -32.63 28.35 -8.04
N CYS A 423 -31.39 27.88 -8.15
CA CYS A 423 -30.21 28.74 -8.31
C CYS A 423 -29.73 28.70 -9.76
N PRO A 424 -29.61 29.84 -10.46
CA PRO A 424 -29.11 29.88 -11.83
C PRO A 424 -27.64 29.43 -11.95
N GLU A 425 -26.88 29.49 -10.85
CA GLU A 425 -25.48 29.04 -10.79
C GLU A 425 -25.35 27.53 -10.58
N GLY A 426 -26.43 26.86 -10.16
CA GLY A 426 -26.47 25.41 -9.91
C GLY A 426 -25.28 24.93 -9.07
N GLU A 427 -24.61 23.87 -9.54
CA GLU A 427 -23.44 23.27 -8.88
C GLU A 427 -22.25 24.23 -8.69
N LYS A 428 -22.18 25.30 -9.50
CA LYS A 428 -21.09 26.30 -9.44
C LYS A 428 -21.37 27.44 -8.45
N CYS A 429 -22.49 27.40 -7.73
CA CYS A 429 -22.83 28.46 -6.79
C CYS A 429 -21.82 28.60 -5.67
N ASN A 430 -21.45 29.82 -5.30
CA ASN A 430 -20.47 30.07 -4.23
C ASN A 430 -21.04 29.89 -2.81
N PHE A 431 -22.35 29.70 -2.67
CA PHE A 431 -23.08 29.63 -1.40
C PHE A 431 -23.80 28.29 -1.26
N ALA A 432 -24.02 27.81 -0.05
CA ALA A 432 -24.72 26.54 0.20
C ALA A 432 -26.22 26.64 -0.12
N HIS A 433 -26.79 25.62 -0.76
CA HIS A 433 -28.21 25.51 -1.13
C HIS A 433 -29.09 24.91 -0.02
N GLY A 434 -28.54 24.57 1.14
CA GLY A 434 -29.31 24.09 2.26
C GLY A 434 -28.55 24.17 3.57
N GLN A 435 -29.27 24.04 4.69
CA GLN A 435 -28.64 24.02 6.00
C GLN A 435 -27.72 22.80 6.16
N ASP A 436 -28.15 21.64 5.67
CA ASP A 436 -27.36 20.41 5.72
C ASP A 436 -26.08 20.51 4.88
N GLU A 437 -26.16 21.12 3.70
CA GLU A 437 -25.00 21.39 2.85
C GLU A 437 -24.01 22.34 3.54
N LEU A 438 -24.52 23.41 4.17
CA LEU A 438 -23.69 24.35 4.90
C LEU A 438 -22.98 23.68 6.09
N THR A 439 -23.70 22.87 6.86
CA THR A 439 -23.12 22.10 7.97
C THR A 439 -22.02 21.17 7.47
N GLU A 440 -22.26 20.43 6.38
CA GLU A 440 -21.25 19.54 5.80
C GLU A 440 -20.02 20.32 5.29
N TRP A 441 -20.23 21.48 4.68
CA TRP A 441 -19.14 22.36 4.24
C TRP A 441 -18.27 22.83 5.42
N LEU A 442 -18.88 23.23 6.53
CA LEU A 442 -18.18 23.65 7.74
C LEU A 442 -17.37 22.49 8.36
N ASP A 443 -17.97 21.30 8.46
CA ASP A 443 -17.27 20.10 8.93
C ASP A 443 -16.07 19.76 8.04
N ARG A 444 -16.25 19.87 6.73
CA ARG A 444 -15.18 19.66 5.75
C ARG A 444 -14.06 20.67 5.92
N ARG A 445 -14.37 21.94 6.16
CA ARG A 445 -13.39 22.99 6.45
C ARG A 445 -12.56 22.63 7.67
N GLU A 446 -13.20 22.20 8.75
CA GLU A 446 -12.51 21.85 10.00
C GLU A 446 -11.60 20.64 9.82
N VAL A 447 -12.07 19.58 9.15
CA VAL A 447 -11.23 18.42 8.81
C VAL A 447 -10.00 18.83 8.00
N MET A 448 -10.15 19.72 7.02
CA MET A 448 -9.03 20.21 6.21
C MET A 448 -8.05 21.05 7.05
N LYS A 449 -8.53 21.90 7.96
CA LYS A 449 -7.69 22.66 8.91
C LYS A 449 -6.86 21.72 9.79
N GLN A 450 -7.47 20.66 10.33
CA GLN A 450 -6.78 19.66 11.15
C GLN A 450 -5.70 18.90 10.36
N LYS A 451 -6.02 18.46 9.13
CA LYS A 451 -5.04 17.81 8.24
C LYS A 451 -3.85 18.71 7.92
N LEU A 452 -4.12 20.00 7.64
CA LEU A 452 -3.08 20.98 7.41
C LEU A 452 -2.20 21.16 8.65
N ALA A 453 -2.81 21.31 9.83
CA ALA A 453 -2.09 21.43 11.09
C ALA A 453 -1.18 20.21 11.34
N LYS A 454 -1.68 18.99 11.10
CA LYS A 454 -0.89 17.76 11.19
C LYS A 454 0.26 17.74 10.19
N ALA A 455 0.00 18.08 8.93
CA ALA A 455 1.03 18.11 7.88
C ALA A 455 2.13 19.15 8.17
N ARG A 456 1.78 20.32 8.72
CA ARG A 456 2.74 21.33 9.18
C ARG A 456 3.55 20.84 10.38
N LYS A 457 2.88 20.28 11.40
CA LYS A 457 3.55 19.67 12.57
C LYS A 457 4.55 18.59 12.15
N ASP A 458 4.22 17.83 11.11
CA ASP A 458 5.08 16.75 10.61
C ASP A 458 6.17 17.20 9.61
N MET A 459 6.27 18.51 9.33
CA MET A 459 7.15 19.07 8.30
C MET A 459 6.98 18.43 6.92
N LEU A 460 5.74 18.04 6.59
CA LEU A 460 5.34 17.55 5.27
C LEU A 460 5.01 18.68 4.29
N LEU A 461 5.09 19.93 4.72
CA LEU A 461 4.84 21.11 3.92
C LEU A 461 6.02 22.07 4.05
N CYS A 462 6.26 22.84 2.99
CA CYS A 462 7.24 23.92 3.07
C CYS A 462 6.68 25.01 4.02
N PRO A 463 7.47 25.53 4.99
CA PRO A 463 6.96 26.45 6.01
C PRO A 463 6.32 27.75 5.48
N ARG A 464 6.67 28.18 4.27
CA ARG A 464 6.19 29.43 3.64
C ARG A 464 5.19 29.17 2.50
N ASP A 465 4.70 27.94 2.38
CA ASP A 465 3.81 27.55 1.30
C ASP A 465 2.37 27.58 1.78
N ASP A 466 1.66 28.60 1.34
CA ASP A 466 0.24 28.82 1.66
C ASP A 466 -0.66 28.67 0.41
N ASP A 467 -0.08 28.24 -0.72
CA ASP A 467 -0.82 27.96 -1.94
C ASP A 467 -1.07 26.45 -2.11
N PHE A 468 -2.33 26.09 -1.91
CA PHE A 468 -2.89 24.75 -2.06
C PHE A 468 -3.95 24.71 -3.18
N GLY A 469 -3.87 25.64 -4.14
CA GLY A 469 -4.79 25.75 -5.27
C GLY A 469 -6.24 25.87 -4.81
N LYS A 470 -7.08 24.91 -5.19
CA LYS A 470 -8.52 24.90 -4.86
C LYS A 470 -8.81 24.79 -3.36
N TYR A 471 -7.84 24.42 -2.51
CA TYR A 471 -8.05 24.33 -1.07
C TYR A 471 -7.70 25.62 -0.33
N SER A 472 -6.99 26.57 -0.97
CA SER A 472 -6.46 27.78 -0.33
C SER A 472 -7.55 28.66 0.28
N PHE A 473 -8.74 28.75 -0.33
CA PHE A 473 -9.81 29.60 0.18
C PHE A 473 -10.43 29.04 1.48
N LEU A 474 -10.43 27.71 1.70
CA LEU A 474 -10.95 27.06 2.92
C LEU A 474 -10.12 27.45 4.16
N LEU A 475 -8.86 27.81 3.93
CA LEU A 475 -7.86 28.10 4.95
C LEU A 475 -7.77 29.57 5.29
N ARG A 476 -8.36 30.45 4.48
CA ARG A 476 -8.51 31.87 4.84
C ARG A 476 -9.49 31.93 6.00
N ASP A 477 -9.13 32.66 7.04
CA ASP A 477 -10.12 33.08 8.01
C ASP A 477 -11.02 34.08 7.31
N SER A 478 -12.31 33.75 7.28
CA SER A 478 -13.36 34.60 6.78
C SER A 478 -13.32 35.88 7.60
N ILE A 479 -12.98 36.99 6.95
CA ILE A 479 -13.26 38.34 7.48
C ILE A 479 -14.78 38.52 7.50
#